data_AF-A0A0F2NPD9-F1
#
_entry.id   AF-A0A0F2NPD9-F1
#
_cell.length_a   1.000
_cell.length_b   1.000
_cell.length_c   1.000
_cell.angle_alpha   90.00
_cell.angle_beta   90.00
_cell.angle_gamma   90.00
#
_symmetry.space_group_name_H-M   'P 1'
#
loop_
_entity.id
_entity.type
_entity.pdbx_description
1 polymer ?
#
loop_
_entity_poly.entity_id
_entity_poly.type
_entity_poly.pdbx_seq_one_letter_code
_entity_poly.pdbx_strand_id
1 'polypeptide(L)'
;TGDFVDQCRALNITPHVAAKKKHSQIDGRTTSTAGYGISQIKRKRIEQCFGWMKDIGLMRKLRHCGQQKVAWIFRLTAAAYNIVRLRGLLA
;
A
#
# COMPACT_ATOMS: atom_id res chain seq x y z
N THR A 1 -6.98 15.70 -4.04
CA THR A 1 -7.59 14.74 -3.10
C THR A 1 -9.08 14.95 -2.97
N GLY A 2 -9.59 16.20 -3.00
CA GLY A 2 -11.04 16.46 -2.98
C GLY A 2 -11.75 15.75 -4.13
N ASP A 3 -11.31 16.02 -5.37
CA ASP A 3 -11.89 15.41 -6.58
C ASP A 3 -11.94 13.87 -6.53
N PHE A 4 -10.91 13.23 -5.97
CA PHE A 4 -10.89 11.77 -5.79
C PHE A 4 -11.95 11.30 -4.78
N VAL A 5 -12.05 11.98 -3.63
CA VAL A 5 -13.05 11.67 -2.60
C VAL A 5 -14.46 11.87 -3.15
N ASP A 6 -14.68 12.93 -3.90
CA ASP A 6 -15.98 13.25 -4.50
C ASP A 6 -16.37 12.24 -5.58
N GLN A 7 -15.43 11.84 -6.45
CA GLN A 7 -15.64 10.77 -7.43
C GLN A 7 -15.93 9.42 -6.77
N CYS A 8 -15.19 9.04 -5.72
CA CYS A 8 -15.49 7.82 -4.97
C CYS A 8 -16.92 7.84 -4.42
N ARG A 9 -17.35 8.96 -3.85
CA ARG A 9 -18.71 9.12 -3.31
C ARG A 9 -19.77 9.08 -4.41
N ALA A 10 -19.52 9.71 -5.55
CA ALA A 10 -20.41 9.63 -6.71
C ALA A 10 -20.61 8.19 -7.22
N LEU A 11 -19.59 7.34 -7.04
CA LEU A 11 -19.63 5.91 -7.38
C LEU A 11 -20.12 5.02 -6.22
N ASN A 12 -20.56 5.58 -5.09
CA ASN A 12 -20.89 4.84 -3.86
C ASN A 12 -19.75 3.97 -3.30
N ILE A 13 -18.51 4.36 -3.55
CA ILE A 13 -17.29 3.70 -3.05
C ILE A 13 -16.77 4.43 -1.82
N THR A 14 -16.35 3.69 -0.80
CA THR A 14 -15.70 4.27 0.39
C THR A 14 -14.29 4.79 0.03
N PRO A 15 -13.99 6.09 0.20
CA PRO A 15 -12.69 6.64 -0.16
C PRO A 15 -11.61 6.18 0.84
N HIS A 16 -10.66 5.36 0.36
CA HIS A 16 -9.56 4.83 1.16
C HIS A 16 -8.33 5.73 1.12
N VAL A 17 -8.44 6.94 1.67
CA VAL A 17 -7.34 7.92 1.77
C VAL A 17 -7.07 8.28 3.22
N ALA A 18 -5.82 8.52 3.59
CA ALA A 18 -5.49 8.99 4.93
C ALA A 18 -6.01 10.43 5.16
N ALA A 19 -6.77 10.62 6.23
CA ALA A 19 -7.22 11.91 6.71
C ALA A 19 -6.03 12.77 7.20
N LYS A 20 -6.10 14.07 6.94
CA LYS A 20 -5.11 15.07 7.42
C LYS A 20 -5.58 15.69 8.73
N LYS A 21 -4.65 16.21 9.54
CA LYS A 21 -5.00 16.93 10.78
C LYS A 21 -5.73 18.25 10.54
N LYS A 22 -5.43 18.94 9.43
CA LYS A 22 -6.08 20.19 9.01
C LYS A 22 -6.44 20.10 7.53
N HIS A 23 -7.56 20.72 7.13
CA HIS A 23 -8.03 20.77 5.74
C HIS A 23 -8.14 19.38 5.07
N SER A 24 -8.63 18.38 5.82
CA SER A 24 -8.88 17.03 5.29
C SER A 24 -10.12 17.02 4.41
N GLN A 25 -10.03 16.32 3.27
CA GLN A 25 -11.17 16.06 2.38
C GLN A 25 -11.97 14.82 2.83
N ILE A 26 -11.40 14.03 3.74
CA ILE A 26 -12.08 12.94 4.45
C ILE A 26 -12.69 13.50 5.74
N ASP A 27 -13.97 13.25 5.95
CA ASP A 27 -14.76 13.69 7.12
C ASP A 27 -14.93 12.58 8.18
N GLY A 28 -15.53 12.95 9.31
CA GLY A 28 -15.78 12.07 10.45
C GLY A 28 -16.62 10.83 10.10
N ARG A 29 -17.56 10.96 9.16
CA ARG A 29 -18.41 9.84 8.72
C ARG A 29 -17.57 8.66 8.21
N THR A 30 -16.53 8.94 7.43
CA THR A 30 -15.62 7.89 6.92
C THR A 30 -14.62 7.45 7.98
N THR A 31 -14.07 8.36 8.81
CA THR A 31 -13.03 7.99 9.77
C THR A 31 -13.56 7.24 11.01
N SER A 32 -14.84 7.43 11.35
CA SER A 32 -15.50 6.77 12.49
C SER A 32 -15.80 5.29 12.26
N THR A 33 -15.72 4.79 11.03
CA THR A 33 -15.99 3.37 10.75
C THR A 33 -14.78 2.51 11.14
N ALA A 34 -15.01 1.38 11.81
CA ALA A 34 -13.96 0.41 12.11
C ALA A 34 -13.18 -0.04 10.84
N GLY A 35 -13.88 -0.15 9.71
CA GLY A 35 -13.29 -0.48 8.41
C GLY A 35 -12.22 0.52 7.93
N TYR A 36 -12.36 1.80 8.27
CA TYR A 36 -11.37 2.81 7.90
C TYR A 36 -10.06 2.62 8.68
N GLY A 37 -10.14 2.33 9.99
CA GLY A 37 -8.96 1.99 10.78
C GLY A 37 -8.21 0.77 10.23
N ILE A 38 -8.94 -0.29 9.87
CA ILE A 38 -8.37 -1.50 9.25
C ILE A 38 -7.70 -1.18 7.91
N SER A 39 -8.36 -0.36 7.07
CA SER A 39 -7.84 0.04 5.76
C SER A 39 -6.50 0.78 5.90
N GLN A 40 -6.37 1.71 6.85
CA GLN A 40 -5.12 2.44 7.08
C GLN A 40 -3.97 1.52 7.48
N ILE A 41 -4.23 0.48 8.28
CA ILE A 41 -3.23 -0.52 8.65
C ILE A 41 -2.82 -1.35 7.43
N LYS A 42 -3.79 -1.86 6.66
CA LYS A 42 -3.54 -2.69 5.48
C LYS A 42 -2.75 -1.95 4.41
N ARG A 43 -3.07 -0.68 4.13
CA ARG A 43 -2.35 0.15 3.15
C ARG A 43 -0.87 0.27 3.52
N LYS A 44 -0.55 0.57 4.78
CA LYS A 44 0.83 0.68 5.26
C LYS A 44 1.59 -0.64 5.15
N ARG A 45 0.95 -1.78 5.43
CA ARG A 45 1.57 -3.11 5.28
C ARG A 45 2.01 -3.39 3.85
N ILE A 46 1.19 -3.01 2.86
CA ILE A 46 1.53 -3.15 1.44
C ILE A 46 2.68 -2.20 1.07
N GLU A 47 2.62 -0.95 1.52
CA GLU A 47 3.67 0.05 1.24
C GLU A 47 5.03 -0.33 1.81
N GLN A 48 5.08 -0.94 2.99
CA GLN A 48 6.31 -1.47 3.58
C GLN A 48 7.00 -2.51 2.68
N CYS A 49 6.21 -3.41 2.09
CA CYS A 49 6.70 -4.43 1.18
C CYS A 49 7.33 -3.80 -0.07
N PHE A 50 6.63 -2.87 -0.71
CA PHE A 50 7.15 -2.15 -1.88
C PHE A 50 8.36 -1.26 -1.55
N GLY A 51 8.40 -0.64 -0.36
CA GLY A 51 9.56 0.10 0.11
C GLY A 51 10.78 -0.79 0.25
N TRP A 52 10.64 -1.92 0.95
CA TRP A 52 11.71 -2.91 1.11
C TRP A 52 12.22 -3.44 -0.22
N MET A 53 11.32 -3.78 -1.16
CA MET A 53 11.70 -4.26 -2.49
C MET A 53 12.53 -3.22 -3.27
N LYS A 54 12.22 -1.92 -3.11
CA LYS A 54 12.96 -0.85 -3.77
C LYS A 54 14.32 -0.61 -3.14
N ASP A 55 14.39 -0.58 -1.81
CA ASP A 55 15.58 -0.15 -1.08
C ASP A 55 16.56 -1.30 -0.82
N ILE A 56 16.05 -2.49 -0.48
CA ILE A 56 16.86 -3.66 -0.15
C ILE A 56 16.81 -4.69 -1.30
N GLY A 57 15.64 -4.86 -1.92
CA GLY A 57 15.45 -5.79 -3.04
C GLY A 57 15.98 -5.32 -4.40
N LEU A 58 16.69 -4.18 -4.44
CA LEU A 58 17.32 -3.60 -5.64
C LEU A 58 16.35 -3.27 -6.79
N MET A 59 15.05 -3.11 -6.51
CA MET A 59 14.02 -2.88 -7.54
C MET A 59 13.78 -1.41 -7.89
N ARG A 60 14.47 -0.47 -7.25
CA ARG A 60 14.30 0.98 -7.49
C ARG A 60 14.72 1.42 -8.90
N LYS A 61 15.79 0.83 -9.43
CA LYS A 61 16.29 1.01 -10.81
C LYS A 61 16.64 -0.37 -11.38
N LEU A 62 15.59 -1.12 -11.73
CA LEU A 62 15.73 -2.50 -12.14
C LEU A 62 16.60 -2.62 -13.39
N ARG A 63 17.64 -3.47 -13.33
CA ARG A 63 18.63 -3.64 -14.41
C ARG A 63 18.21 -4.67 -15.46
N HIS A 64 17.05 -5.29 -15.28
CA HIS A 64 16.61 -6.41 -16.10
C HIS A 64 15.60 -5.95 -17.14
N CYS A 65 15.80 -6.40 -18.38
CA CYS A 65 14.93 -6.08 -19.51
C CYS A 65 14.01 -7.26 -19.85
N GLY A 66 12.81 -6.95 -20.35
CA GLY A 66 11.79 -7.93 -20.76
C GLY A 66 10.79 -8.27 -19.65
N GLN A 67 9.50 -8.22 -19.99
CA GLN A 67 8.38 -8.38 -19.04
C GLN A 67 8.45 -9.69 -18.26
N GLN A 68 8.79 -10.81 -18.92
CA GLN A 68 8.86 -12.12 -18.26
C GLN A 68 9.96 -12.16 -17.20
N LYS A 69 11.15 -11.63 -17.51
CA LYS A 69 12.29 -11.58 -16.59
C LYS A 69 12.02 -10.66 -15.42
N VAL A 70 11.45 -9.48 -15.68
CA VAL A 70 11.03 -8.53 -14.64
C VAL A 70 9.98 -9.16 -13.72
N ALA A 71 8.98 -9.86 -14.27
CA ALA A 71 7.95 -10.51 -13.50
C ALA A 71 8.49 -11.63 -12.61
N TRP A 72 9.46 -12.41 -13.10
CA TRP A 72 10.15 -13.42 -12.29
C TRP A 72 10.91 -12.81 -11.12
N ILE A 73 11.68 -11.76 -11.37
CA ILE A 73 12.49 -11.10 -10.34
C ILE A 73 11.60 -10.41 -9.30
N PHE A 74 10.51 -9.78 -9.73
CA PHE A 74 9.52 -9.24 -8.82
C PHE A 74 8.98 -10.30 -7.85
N ARG A 75 8.56 -11.47 -8.37
CA ARG A 75 8.03 -12.56 -7.55
C ARG A 75 9.08 -13.12 -6.59
N LEU A 76 10.31 -13.31 -7.07
CA LEU A 76 11.42 -13.78 -6.24
C LEU A 76 11.69 -12.82 -5.08
N THR A 77 11.80 -11.52 -5.36
CA THR A 77 12.04 -10.50 -4.32
C THR A 77 10.86 -10.39 -3.35
N ALA A 78 9.62 -10.48 -3.83
CA ALA A 78 8.43 -10.50 -2.96
C ALA A 78 8.40 -11.74 -2.05
N ALA A 79 8.78 -12.92 -2.56
CA ALA A 79 8.90 -14.13 -1.76
C ALA A 79 9.98 -14.00 -0.67
N ALA A 80 11.14 -13.43 -1.01
CA ALA A 80 12.20 -13.15 -0.04
C ALA A 80 11.73 -12.20 1.07
N TYR A 81 11.00 -11.14 0.73
CA TYR A 81 10.40 -10.25 1.72
C TYR A 81 9.44 -11.00 2.67
N ASN A 82 8.60 -11.89 2.14
CA ASN A 82 7.67 -12.66 2.98
C ASN A 82 8.43 -13.50 4.02
N ILE A 83 9.55 -14.14 3.65
CA ILE A 83 10.39 -14.89 4.58
C ILE A 83 10.99 -13.97 5.67
N VAL A 84 11.55 -12.83 5.28
CA VAL A 84 12.09 -11.84 6.24
C VAL A 84 11.01 -11.35 7.20
N ARG A 85 9.79 -11.13 6.70
CA ARG A 85 8.65 -10.69 7.50
C ARG A 85 8.16 -11.78 8.46
N LEU A 86 8.14 -13.04 8.04
CA LEU A 86 7.73 -14.17 8.89
C LEU A 86 8.53 -14.23 10.19
N ARG A 87 9.83 -13.92 10.16
CA ARG A 87 10.67 -13.84 11.37
C ARG A 87 10.08 -12.91 12.44
N GLY A 88 9.52 -11.76 12.05
CA GLY A 88 8.90 -10.82 12.99
C GLY A 88 7.45 -11.14 13.35
N LEU A 89 6.81 -12.11 12.67
CA LEU A 89 5.45 -12.57 12.98
C LEU A 89 5.44 -13.81 13.87
N LEU A 90 6.55 -14.56 13.90
CA LEU A 90 6.74 -15.76 14.72
C LEU A 90 7.39 -15.47 16.07
N ALA A 91 7.83 -14.23 16.31
CA ALA A 91 8.36 -13.73 17.57
C ALA A 91 7.24 -13.06 18.37
#